data_AF-A0A1Y5EXZ8-F1
#
_entry.id   AF-A0A1Y5EXZ8-F1
#
_cell.length_a   1.000
_cell.length_b   1.000
_cell.length_c   1.000
_cell.angle_alpha   90.00
_cell.angle_beta   90.00
_cell.angle_gamma   90.00
#
_symmetry.space_group_name_H-M   'P 1'
#
loop_
_entity.id
_entity.type
_entity.pdbx_description
1 polymer ?
#
loop_
_entity_poly.entity_id
_entity_poly.type
_entity_poly.pdbx_seq_one_letter_code
_entity_poly.pdbx_strand_id
1 'polypeptide(L)'
;EAFHIGASGLTHGLMFFLFLIGVFRRDKPAMALAMMVFFLYGSMVWGILPTEERISFESHLFGAVMGIVCAVAFRNKDPKRPEKVYSWEQDGYQEDDFFEQSDANQDDRER
;
A
#
# COMPACT_ATOMS: atom_id res chain seq x y z
N GLU A 1 18.14 22.07 -26.00
CA GLU A 1 18.00 20.61 -26.16
C GLU A 1 18.15 19.96 -24.80
N ALA A 2 17.17 19.16 -24.38
CA ALA A 2 17.25 18.45 -23.11
C ALA A 2 18.00 17.14 -23.35
N PHE A 3 19.16 16.98 -22.72
CA PHE A 3 19.85 15.70 -22.68
C PHE A 3 18.95 14.71 -21.92
N HIS A 4 18.17 13.91 -22.66
CA HIS A 4 17.28 12.87 -22.12
C HIS A 4 18.03 11.68 -21.50
N ILE A 5 19.37 11.75 -21.43
CA ILE A 5 20.31 10.70 -21.04
C ILE A 5 20.16 10.29 -19.55
N GLY A 6 19.44 11.04 -18.71
CA GLY A 6 19.22 10.70 -17.30
C GLY A 6 17.76 10.61 -16.83
N ALA A 7 16.82 11.28 -17.52
CA ALA A 7 15.45 11.36 -17.04
C ALA A 7 14.71 10.02 -17.11
N SER A 8 15.08 9.16 -18.07
CA SER A 8 14.43 7.87 -18.25
C SER A 8 14.79 6.86 -17.15
N GLY A 9 16.00 6.91 -16.58
CA GLY A 9 16.35 6.08 -15.43
C GLY A 9 15.54 6.43 -14.18
N LEU A 10 15.28 7.73 -13.96
CA LEU A 10 14.41 8.22 -12.89
C LEU A 10 12.97 7.73 -13.02
N THR A 11 12.40 7.75 -14.23
CA THR A 11 11.03 7.27 -14.45
C THR A 11 10.91 5.76 -14.25
N HIS A 12 11.90 4.97 -14.72
CA HIS A 12 11.94 3.54 -14.44
C HIS A 12 12.08 3.27 -12.94
N GLY A 13 12.99 3.96 -12.25
CA GLY A 13 13.16 3.81 -10.80
C GLY A 13 11.91 4.16 -10.00
N LEU A 14 11.23 5.25 -10.37
CA LEU A 14 9.97 5.64 -9.73
C LEU A 14 8.87 4.59 -9.98
N MET A 15 8.75 4.08 -11.20
CA MET A 15 7.77 3.06 -11.55
C MET A 15 7.96 1.78 -10.71
N PHE A 16 9.19 1.24 -10.67
CA PHE A 16 9.50 0.04 -9.88
C PHE A 16 9.34 0.29 -8.37
N PHE A 17 9.74 1.47 -7.89
CA PHE A 17 9.55 1.85 -6.50
C PHE A 17 8.07 1.84 -6.10
N LEU A 18 7.22 2.56 -6.85
CA LEU A 18 5.79 2.69 -6.56
C LEU A 18 5.05 1.35 -6.66
N PHE A 19 5.40 0.54 -7.66
CA PHE A 19 4.82 -0.79 -7.80
C PHE A 19 5.16 -1.67 -6.59
N LEU A 20 6.45 -1.79 -6.25
CA LEU A 20 6.88 -2.68 -5.18
C LEU A 20 6.50 -2.20 -3.79
N ILE A 21 6.53 -0.90 -3.51
CA ILE A 21 6.10 -0.37 -2.22
C ILE A 21 4.60 -0.60 -2.01
N GLY A 22 3.77 -0.47 -3.05
CA GLY A 22 2.35 -0.79 -2.95
C GLY A 22 2.08 -2.28 -2.74
N VAL A 23 2.85 -3.16 -3.41
CA VAL A 23 2.81 -4.61 -3.15
C VAL A 23 3.22 -4.95 -1.70
N PHE A 24 4.23 -4.28 -1.15
CA PHE A 24 4.71 -4.55 0.21
C PHE A 24 3.79 -4.03 1.32
N ARG A 25 3.08 -2.91 1.12
CA ARG A 25 2.23 -2.33 2.16
C ARG A 25 1.00 -3.20 2.50
N ARG A 26 0.59 -4.12 1.61
CA ARG A 26 -0.55 -5.06 1.80
C ARG A 26 -1.88 -4.41 2.18
N ASP A 27 -2.05 -3.10 1.99
CA ASP A 27 -3.32 -2.41 2.15
C ASP A 27 -4.04 -2.30 0.78
N LYS A 28 -5.37 -2.48 0.80
CA LYS A 28 -6.21 -2.45 -0.41
C LYS A 28 -5.98 -1.21 -1.29
N PRO A 29 -5.90 0.03 -0.75
CA PRO A 29 -5.71 1.21 -1.60
C PRO A 29 -4.29 1.31 -2.19
N ALA A 30 -3.23 0.97 -1.46
CA ALA A 30 -1.89 0.96 -2.04
C ALA A 30 -1.73 -0.14 -3.11
N MET A 31 -2.35 -1.31 -2.92
CA MET A 31 -2.36 -2.35 -3.93
C MET A 31 -3.10 -1.88 -5.20
N ALA A 32 -4.26 -1.23 -5.06
CA ALA A 32 -4.99 -0.67 -6.20
C ALA A 32 -4.17 0.39 -6.94
N LEU A 33 -3.47 1.27 -6.21
CA LEU A 33 -2.57 2.25 -6.80
C LEU A 33 -1.41 1.57 -7.55
N ALA A 34 -0.77 0.56 -6.96
CA ALA A 34 0.30 -0.20 -7.62
C ALA A 34 -0.19 -0.89 -8.90
N MET A 35 -1.38 -1.49 -8.87
CA MET A 35 -1.97 -2.10 -10.07
C MET A 35 -2.30 -1.07 -11.14
N MET A 36 -2.80 0.12 -10.77
CA MET A 36 -3.04 1.21 -11.71
C MET A 36 -1.74 1.72 -12.33
N VAL A 37 -0.69 1.93 -11.54
CA VAL A 37 0.64 2.31 -12.02
C VAL A 37 1.18 1.25 -12.99
N PHE A 38 1.09 -0.03 -12.63
CA PHE A 38 1.51 -1.12 -13.50
C PHE A 38 0.68 -1.23 -14.78
N PHE A 39 -0.63 -0.99 -14.72
CA PHE A 39 -1.48 -1.02 -15.92
C PHE A 39 -1.13 0.13 -16.88
N LEU A 40 -0.93 1.34 -16.36
CA LEU A 40 -0.65 2.53 -17.17
C LEU A 40 0.80 2.58 -17.68
N TYR A 41 1.75 2.08 -16.89
CA TYR A 41 3.20 2.20 -17.14
C TYR A 41 3.92 0.85 -17.24
N GLY A 42 3.21 -0.29 -17.22
CA GLY A 42 3.81 -1.62 -17.28
C GLY A 42 4.50 -1.91 -18.61
N SER A 43 4.13 -1.20 -19.68
CA SER A 43 4.85 -1.25 -20.95
C SER A 43 6.29 -0.75 -20.84
N MET A 44 6.63 0.06 -19.82
CA MET A 44 8.01 0.50 -19.56
C MET A 44 8.92 -0.65 -19.17
N VAL A 45 8.38 -1.78 -18.70
CA VAL A 45 9.19 -2.99 -18.42
C VAL A 45 9.86 -3.51 -19.69
N TRP A 46 9.22 -3.39 -20.85
CA TRP A 46 9.80 -3.76 -22.14
C TRP A 46 10.94 -2.84 -22.57
N GLY A 47 10.95 -1.59 -22.07
CA GLY A 47 12.05 -0.63 -22.31
C GLY A 47 13.35 -0.99 -21.60
N ILE A 48 13.33 -2.00 -20.73
CA ILE A 48 14.54 -2.58 -20.13
C ILE A 48 15.15 -3.62 -21.07
N LEU A 49 14.50 -4.09 -22.13
CA LEU A 49 15.14 -5.05 -23.03
C LEU A 49 16.17 -4.34 -23.94
N PRO A 50 17.32 -4.97 -24.22
CA PRO A 50 18.35 -4.38 -25.07
C PRO A 50 17.93 -4.46 -26.53
N THR A 51 17.25 -3.44 -27.04
CA THR A 51 16.93 -3.28 -28.48
C THR A 51 17.88 -2.32 -29.21
N GLU A 52 18.56 -1.42 -28.49
CA GLU A 52 19.54 -0.44 -29.01
C GLU A 52 20.73 -0.30 -28.04
N GLU A 53 21.93 -0.61 -28.51
CA GLU A 53 23.04 -1.13 -27.70
C GLU A 53 24.10 -0.07 -27.34
N ARG A 54 23.76 1.07 -26.72
CA ARG A 54 24.85 1.97 -26.28
C ARG A 54 24.75 2.73 -24.97
N ILE A 55 23.62 3.33 -24.56
CA ILE A 55 23.59 4.14 -23.31
C ILE A 55 22.23 4.10 -22.55
N SER A 56 21.10 3.94 -23.25
CA SER A 56 19.76 4.06 -22.62
C SER A 56 19.31 2.83 -21.81
N PHE A 57 19.78 1.63 -22.16
CA PHE A 57 19.45 0.39 -21.42
C PHE A 57 20.04 0.41 -20.01
N GLU A 58 21.30 0.83 -19.86
CA GLU A 58 21.99 0.83 -18.57
C GLU A 58 21.25 1.74 -17.58
N SER A 59 20.86 2.95 -18.01
CA SER A 59 20.14 3.89 -17.13
C SER A 59 18.75 3.38 -16.73
N HIS A 60 18.04 2.66 -17.60
CA HIS A 60 16.76 2.01 -17.28
C HIS A 60 16.95 0.88 -16.26
N LEU A 61 17.97 0.03 -16.46
CA LEU A 61 18.26 -1.09 -15.57
C LEU A 61 18.70 -0.59 -14.18
N PHE A 62 19.65 0.35 -14.13
CA PHE A 62 20.09 0.96 -12.86
C PHE A 62 18.96 1.72 -12.18
N GLY A 63 18.12 2.42 -12.94
CA GLY A 63 16.89 3.04 -12.45
C GLY A 63 15.97 2.02 -11.77
N ALA A 64 15.63 0.94 -12.48
CA ALA A 64 14.81 -0.14 -11.95
C ALA A 64 15.40 -0.76 -10.67
N VAL A 65 16.70 -1.07 -10.66
CA VAL A 65 17.40 -1.62 -9.49
C VAL A 65 17.33 -0.66 -8.31
N MET A 66 17.61 0.63 -8.50
CA MET A 66 17.51 1.62 -7.43
C MET A 66 16.07 1.79 -6.93
N GLY A 67 15.08 1.71 -7.81
CA GLY A 67 13.66 1.68 -7.44
C GLY A 67 13.32 0.51 -6.52
N ILE A 68 13.80 -0.69 -6.87
CA ILE A 68 13.65 -1.91 -6.06
C ILE A 68 14.32 -1.75 -4.69
N VAL A 69 15.57 -1.29 -4.66
CA VAL A 69 16.33 -1.07 -3.42
C VAL A 69 15.61 -0.07 -2.52
N CYS A 70 15.14 1.05 -3.06
CA CYS A 70 14.34 2.03 -2.34
C CYS A 70 13.06 1.39 -1.78
N ALA A 71 12.32 0.61 -2.57
CA ALA A 71 11.09 -0.02 -2.11
C ALA A 71 11.36 -0.95 -0.92
N VAL A 72 12.43 -1.74 -0.98
CA VAL A 72 12.83 -2.62 0.11
C VAL A 72 13.30 -1.83 1.34
N ALA A 73 14.07 -0.75 1.15
CA ALA A 73 14.57 0.08 2.24
C ALA A 73 13.45 0.86 2.97
N PHE A 74 12.42 1.30 2.24
CA PHE A 74 11.31 2.08 2.78
C PHE A 74 10.11 1.24 3.23
N ARG A 75 10.06 -0.07 2.93
CA ARG A 75 8.90 -0.95 3.24
C ARG A 75 8.48 -0.96 4.71
N ASN A 76 9.41 -0.73 5.64
CA ASN A 76 9.17 -0.79 7.08
C ASN A 76 8.97 0.60 7.72
N LYS A 77 9.09 1.68 6.95
CA LYS A 77 8.99 3.06 7.49
C LYS A 77 7.58 3.63 7.46
N ASP A 78 6.61 2.90 6.90
CA ASP A 78 5.23 3.35 6.78
C ASP A 78 4.35 2.68 7.85
N PRO A 79 3.83 3.41 8.85
CA PRO A 79 2.91 2.85 9.82
C PRO A 79 1.61 2.43 9.13
N LYS A 80 1.08 1.25 9.48
CA LYS A 80 -0.22 0.80 8.97
C LYS A 80 -1.27 1.88 9.24
N ARG A 81 -2.09 2.18 8.22
CA ARG A 81 -3.20 3.13 8.36
C ARG A 81 -4.02 2.71 9.59
N PRO A 82 -4.25 3.60 10.58
CA PRO A 82 -5.06 3.25 11.73
C PRO A 82 -6.42 2.80 11.23
N GLU A 83 -6.86 1.63 11.72
CA GLU A 83 -8.20 1.14 11.43
C GLU A 83 -9.20 2.18 11.93
N LYS A 84 -10.18 2.50 11.10
CA LYS A 84 -11.15 3.53 11.39
C LYS A 84 -12.18 2.93 12.35
N VAL A 85 -11.87 2.95 13.65
CA VAL A 85 -12.82 2.58 14.70
C VAL A 85 -13.95 3.60 14.66
N TYR A 86 -15.12 3.17 14.23
CA TYR A 86 -16.28 4.04 14.17
C TYR A 86 -16.93 4.14 15.55
N SER A 87 -17.48 5.31 15.88
CA SER A 87 -18.04 5.55 17.22
C SER A 87 -19.20 4.61 17.57
N TRP A 88 -19.93 4.10 16.57
CA TRP A 88 -21.02 3.15 16.74
C TRP A 88 -20.56 1.68 16.89
N GLU A 89 -19.26 1.36 16.74
CA GLU A 89 -18.69 0.05 17.07
C GLU A 89 -18.27 -0.05 18.55
N GLN A 90 -18.26 1.07 19.30
CA GLN A 90 -18.05 1.07 20.75
C GLN A 90 -19.32 0.71 21.53
N ASP A 91 -20.49 0.84 20.90
CA ASP A 91 -21.79 0.61 21.52
C ASP A 91 -22.20 -0.87 21.47
N GLY A 92 -21.23 -1.77 21.63
CA GLY A 92 -21.50 -3.19 21.82
C GLY A 92 -22.20 -3.42 23.16
N TYR A 93 -23.52 -3.40 23.14
CA TYR A 93 -24.43 -4.03 24.11
C TYR A 93 -24.03 -3.95 25.60
N GLN A 94 -24.56 -2.95 26.31
CA GLN A 94 -24.94 -3.13 27.72
C GLN A 94 -26.15 -4.08 27.79
N GLU A 95 -25.98 -5.34 27.39
CA GLU A 95 -26.97 -6.40 27.68
C GLU A 95 -26.82 -6.87 29.13
N ASP A 96 -25.60 -6.84 29.68
CA ASP A 96 -25.29 -7.31 31.03
C ASP A 96 -26.07 -6.54 32.12
N ASP A 97 -26.20 -5.21 31.98
CA ASP A 97 -26.96 -4.37 32.93
C ASP A 97 -28.49 -4.61 32.85
N PHE A 98 -29.02 -4.98 31.68
CA PHE A 98 -30.46 -5.20 31.48
C PHE A 98 -30.91 -6.54 32.06
N PHE A 99 -30.08 -7.59 31.92
CA PHE A 99 -30.37 -8.92 32.47
C PHE A 99 -30.21 -8.97 34.01
N GLU A 100 -29.18 -8.32 34.58
CA GLU A 100 -29.04 -8.25 36.05
C GLU A 100 -30.19 -7.49 36.72
N GLN A 101 -30.66 -6.41 36.09
CA GLN A 101 -31.76 -5.61 36.63
C GLN A 101 -33.12 -6.30 36.47
N SER A 102 -33.31 -7.11 35.41
CA SER A 102 -34.52 -7.91 35.25
C SER A 102 -34.62 -9.04 36.28
N ASP A 103 -33.50 -9.72 36.56
CA ASP A 103 -33.47 -10.84 37.50
C ASP A 103 -33.63 -10.37 38.96
N ALA A 104 -32.98 -9.26 39.33
CA ALA A 104 -33.13 -8.67 40.66
C ALA A 104 -34.58 -8.21 40.95
N ASN A 105 -35.26 -7.67 39.93
CA ASN A 105 -36.63 -7.17 40.06
C ASN A 105 -37.70 -8.29 39.97
N GLN A 106 -37.26 -9.53 39.76
CA GLN A 106 -38.12 -10.71 39.73
C GLN A 106 -38.03 -11.49 41.05
N ASP A 107 -36.87 -11.58 41.70
CA ASP A 107 -36.71 -12.15 43.06
C ASP A 107 -37.51 -11.36 44.12
N ASP A 108 -37.53 -10.03 44.02
CA ASP A 108 -38.29 -9.15 44.92
C ASP A 108 -39.81 -9.26 44.78
N ARG A 109 -40.31 -9.79 43.65
CA ARG A 109 -41.76 -9.98 43.40
C ARG A 109 -42.28 -11.35 43.83
N GLU A 110 -41.39 -12.31 44.07
CA GLU A 110 -41.74 -13.69 44.45
C GLU A 110 -41.59 -13.97 45.96
N ARG A 111 -41.17 -12.99 46.78
CA ARG A 111 -41.18 -13.02 48.26
C ARG A 111 -42.36 -12.28 48.86
#